data_AF-A0A9E0J6I1-F1
#
_entry.id   AF-A0A9E0J6I1-F1
#
_cell.length_a   1.000
_cell.length_b   1.000
_cell.length_c   1.000
_cell.angle_alpha   90.00
_cell.angle_beta   90.00
_cell.angle_gamma   90.00
#
_symmetry.space_group_name_H-M   'P 1'
#
loop_
_entity.id
_entity.type
_entity.pdbx_description
1 polymer ?
#
loop_
_entity_poly.entity_id
_entity_poly.type
_entity_poly.pdbx_seq_one_letter_code
_entity_poly.pdbx_strand_id
1 'polypeptide(L)'
;MAAPSISEIISVLLYEEGNAWSGNQITFSFPKAGSTWPSYAADDEQANADYGTVTDAQATAIRLALQAWDAVIAPSLVETDDLTNTGQIRIAFTD
;
A
#
# COMPACT_ATOMS: atom_id res chain seq x y z
N MET A 1 8.67 -23.67 27.15
CA MET A 1 8.83 -22.28 26.66
C MET A 1 7.60 -21.51 27.06
N ALA A 2 7.74 -20.30 27.62
CA ALA A 2 6.60 -19.42 27.89
C ALA A 2 6.16 -18.75 26.59
N ALA A 3 4.86 -18.51 26.42
CA ALA A 3 4.34 -17.72 25.31
C ALA A 3 4.68 -16.23 25.50
N PRO A 4 4.97 -15.49 24.43
CA PRO A 4 5.22 -14.06 24.52
C PRO A 4 3.96 -13.31 24.99
N SER A 5 4.18 -12.24 25.75
CA SER A 5 3.15 -11.28 26.15
C SER A 5 2.66 -10.46 24.96
N ILE A 6 1.48 -9.84 25.09
CA ILE A 6 0.92 -8.95 24.07
C ILE A 6 1.88 -7.77 23.78
N SER A 7 2.54 -7.23 24.81
CA SER A 7 3.52 -6.15 24.63
C SER A 7 4.73 -6.59 23.82
N GLU A 8 5.23 -7.82 24.04
CA GLU A 8 6.34 -8.37 23.25
C GLU A 8 5.91 -8.57 21.79
N ILE A 9 4.69 -9.09 21.56
CA ILE A 9 4.13 -9.25 20.22
C ILE A 9 3.97 -7.89 19.51
N ILE A 10 3.43 -6.87 20.18
CA ILE A 10 3.28 -5.54 19.59
C ILE A 10 4.66 -4.94 19.28
N SER A 11 5.62 -5.07 20.21
CA SER A 11 6.95 -4.48 20.03
C SER A 11 7.68 -5.01 18.79
N VAL A 12 7.47 -6.27 18.41
CA VAL A 12 8.06 -6.87 17.21
C VAL A 12 7.28 -6.58 15.93
N LEU A 13 6.04 -6.11 16.03
CA LEU A 13 5.20 -5.73 14.89
C LEU A 13 5.36 -4.25 14.49
N LEU A 14 5.96 -3.44 15.37
CA LEU A 14 6.28 -2.05 15.07
C LEU A 14 7.62 -1.98 14.33
N TYR A 15 7.71 -1.05 13.38
CA TYR A 15 8.97 -0.76 12.70
C TYR A 15 10.00 -0.25 13.74
N GLU A 16 11.21 -0.83 13.77
CA GLU A 16 12.20 -0.59 14.84
C GLU A 16 12.57 0.89 15.02
N GLU A 17 12.51 1.68 13.94
CA GLU A 17 12.82 3.12 13.94
C GLU A 17 11.61 4.02 14.24
N GLY A 18 10.42 3.43 14.47
CA GLY A 18 9.19 4.19 14.71
C GLY A 18 8.68 4.95 13.49
N ASN A 19 9.13 4.60 12.28
CA ASN A 19 8.67 5.22 11.04
C ASN A 19 7.16 5.01 10.88
N ALA A 20 6.44 6.11 10.73
CA ALA A 20 5.00 6.14 10.52
C ALA A 20 4.65 7.31 9.59
N TRP A 21 3.51 7.18 8.89
CA TRP A 21 2.94 8.34 8.20
C TRP A 21 2.59 9.43 9.22
N SER A 22 2.84 10.68 8.84
CA SER A 22 2.33 11.84 9.57
C SER A 22 1.05 12.33 8.92
N GLY A 23 0.06 12.71 9.73
CA GLY A 23 -1.26 13.15 9.27
C GLY A 23 -2.36 12.09 9.45
N ASN A 24 -3.59 12.49 9.09
CA ASN A 24 -4.81 11.69 9.29
C ASN A 24 -5.41 11.18 7.97
N GLN A 25 -4.63 11.14 6.90
CA GLN A 25 -5.06 10.62 5.60
C GLN A 25 -3.87 9.97 4.93
N ILE A 26 -4.08 8.75 4.42
CA ILE A 26 -3.12 8.03 3.60
C ILE A 26 -3.79 7.75 2.26
N THR A 27 -3.14 8.13 1.16
CA THR A 27 -3.69 7.89 -0.18
C THR A 27 -3.11 6.62 -0.81
N PHE A 28 -3.94 5.90 -1.56
CA PHE A 28 -3.50 4.75 -2.35
C PHE A 28 -4.03 4.83 -3.78
N SER A 29 -3.33 4.20 -4.72
CA SER A 29 -3.75 4.16 -6.11
C SER A 29 -3.38 2.84 -6.79
N PHE A 30 -4.16 2.50 -7.82
CA PHE A 30 -3.90 1.37 -8.69
C PHE A 30 -3.23 1.84 -9.99
N PRO A 31 -2.05 1.31 -10.32
CA PRO A 31 -1.38 1.63 -11.57
C PRO A 31 -2.22 1.25 -12.78
N LYS A 32 -2.19 2.10 -13.80
CA LYS A 32 -2.92 1.92 -15.06
C LYS A 32 -2.01 2.28 -16.23
N ALA A 33 -2.45 1.94 -17.45
CA ALA A 33 -1.71 2.28 -18.65
C ALA A 33 -1.41 3.79 -18.69
N GLY A 34 -0.13 4.16 -18.77
CA GLY A 34 0.34 5.55 -18.77
C GLY A 34 0.66 6.14 -17.40
N SER A 35 0.45 5.39 -16.30
CA SER A 35 0.97 5.75 -14.98
C SER A 35 2.47 5.99 -15.06
N THR A 36 3.00 6.99 -14.34
CA THR A 36 4.45 7.25 -14.29
C THR A 36 4.91 7.37 -12.84
N TRP A 37 6.05 6.76 -12.50
CA TRP A 37 6.59 6.70 -11.14
C TRP A 37 7.98 7.36 -11.10
N PRO A 38 8.06 8.70 -11.05
CA PRO A 38 9.31 9.42 -11.29
C PRO A 38 10.42 9.17 -10.26
N SER A 39 10.05 8.65 -9.09
CA SER A 39 10.95 8.33 -7.99
C SER A 39 11.50 6.89 -8.05
N TYR A 40 11.01 6.08 -8.97
CA TYR A 40 11.46 4.71 -9.22
C TYR A 40 12.48 4.74 -10.37
N ALA A 41 13.42 3.80 -10.36
CA ALA A 41 14.43 3.66 -11.41
C ALA A 41 13.77 3.29 -12.75
N ALA A 42 14.45 3.56 -13.87
CA ALA A 42 13.87 3.35 -15.20
C ALA A 42 13.62 1.87 -15.54
N ASP A 43 14.22 0.96 -14.80
CA ASP A 43 14.08 -0.50 -14.84
C ASP A 43 13.14 -1.05 -13.76
N ASP A 44 12.50 -0.18 -12.97
CA ASP A 44 11.56 -0.60 -11.95
C ASP A 44 10.20 -1.06 -12.52
N GLU A 45 9.42 -1.59 -11.60
CA GLU A 45 8.07 -2.14 -11.63
C GLU A 45 7.11 -1.52 -12.66
N GLN A 46 7.22 -0.24 -13.00
CA GLN A 46 6.30 0.45 -13.91
C GLN A 46 6.65 0.29 -15.41
N ALA A 47 7.92 0.00 -15.72
CA ALA A 47 8.41 -0.22 -17.09
C ALA A 47 8.73 -1.70 -17.37
N ASN A 48 8.77 -2.52 -16.32
CA ASN A 48 9.02 -3.95 -16.43
C ASN A 48 7.75 -4.71 -16.86
N ALA A 49 7.85 -5.48 -17.94
CA ALA A 49 6.75 -6.28 -18.48
C ALA A 49 6.27 -7.40 -17.54
N ASP A 50 7.07 -7.77 -16.54
CA ASP A 50 6.73 -8.75 -15.51
C ASP A 50 5.70 -8.21 -14.50
N TYR A 51 5.44 -6.89 -14.52
CA TYR A 51 4.48 -6.24 -13.65
C TYR A 51 3.16 -6.00 -14.39
N GLY A 52 2.09 -6.59 -13.87
CA GLY A 52 0.74 -6.48 -14.40
C GLY A 52 -0.06 -5.36 -13.76
N THR A 53 -1.06 -4.85 -14.50
CA THR A 53 -2.11 -4.01 -13.91
C THR A 53 -3.04 -4.86 -13.06
N VAL A 54 -3.41 -4.35 -11.89
CA VAL A 54 -4.39 -4.99 -11.00
C VAL A 54 -5.73 -5.14 -11.72
N THR A 55 -6.28 -6.36 -11.75
CA THR A 55 -7.63 -6.61 -12.30
C THR A 55 -8.72 -6.00 -11.43
N ASP A 56 -9.91 -5.76 -11.97
CA ASP A 56 -11.05 -5.22 -11.20
C ASP A 56 -11.40 -6.07 -9.96
N ALA A 57 -11.27 -7.39 -10.08
CA ALA A 57 -11.51 -8.32 -8.97
C ALA A 57 -10.45 -8.17 -7.87
N GLN A 58 -9.17 -8.07 -8.24
CA GLN A 58 -8.09 -7.83 -7.28
C GLN A 58 -8.22 -6.46 -6.63
N ALA A 59 -8.51 -5.41 -7.42
CA ALA A 59 -8.70 -4.05 -6.90
C ALA A 59 -9.86 -4.01 -5.89
N THR A 60 -10.95 -4.72 -6.15
CA THR A 60 -12.07 -4.85 -5.21
C THR A 60 -11.65 -5.52 -3.91
N ALA A 61 -10.90 -6.63 -3.97
CA ALA A 61 -10.41 -7.32 -2.79
C ALA A 61 -9.46 -6.44 -1.97
N ILE A 62 -8.58 -5.68 -2.64
CA ILE A 62 -7.63 -4.77 -1.98
C ILE A 62 -8.36 -3.61 -1.31
N ARG A 63 -9.36 -3.01 -1.95
CA ARG A 63 -10.21 -1.98 -1.32
C ARG A 63 -10.87 -2.49 -0.04
N LEU A 64 -11.38 -3.72 -0.04
CA LEU A 64 -11.96 -4.33 1.17
C LEU A 64 -10.91 -4.54 2.27
N ALA A 65 -9.70 -4.99 1.91
CA ALA A 65 -8.62 -5.13 2.87
C ALA A 65 -8.22 -3.77 3.49
N LEU A 66 -8.13 -2.72 2.68
CA LEU A 66 -7.83 -1.36 3.13
C LEU A 66 -8.95 -0.82 4.03
N GLN A 67 -10.22 -1.08 3.72
CA GLN A 67 -11.34 -0.74 4.61
C GLN A 67 -11.27 -1.48 5.95
N ALA A 68 -10.85 -2.74 5.97
CA ALA A 68 -10.67 -3.49 7.21
C ALA A 68 -9.55 -2.89 8.08
N TRP A 69 -8.45 -2.45 7.46
CA TRP A 69 -7.40 -1.70 8.15
C TRP A 69 -7.93 -0.35 8.67
N ASP A 70 -8.66 0.38 7.84
CA ASP A 70 -9.21 1.69 8.21
C ASP A 70 -10.14 1.59 9.42
N ALA A 71 -10.92 0.51 9.54
CA ALA A 71 -11.78 0.26 10.69
C ALA A 71 -11.04 0.00 12.01
N VAL A 72 -9.77 -0.46 11.97
CA VAL A 72 -9.00 -0.83 13.17
C VAL A 72 -8.08 0.30 13.61
N ILE A 73 -7.41 0.96 12.67
CA ILE A 73 -6.38 1.98 12.96
C ILE A 73 -6.80 3.41 12.58
N ALA A 74 -7.94 3.60 11.91
CA ALA A 74 -8.50 4.89 11.49
C ALA A 74 -7.57 5.90 10.76
N PRO A 75 -6.68 5.48 9.84
CA PRO A 75 -5.81 6.37 9.05
C PRO A 75 -6.52 7.22 7.98
N SER A 76 -7.80 6.98 7.68
CA SER A 76 -8.55 7.57 6.56
C SER A 76 -7.89 7.25 5.21
N LEU A 77 -7.97 5.97 4.82
CA LEU A 77 -7.44 5.50 3.55
C LEU A 77 -8.31 5.97 2.37
N VAL A 78 -7.73 6.73 1.45
CA VAL A 78 -8.45 7.31 0.30
C VAL A 78 -7.83 6.86 -1.02
N GLU A 79 -8.65 6.31 -1.90
CA GLU A 79 -8.23 5.97 -3.25
C GLU A 79 -8.11 7.23 -4.11
N THR A 80 -7.02 7.34 -4.86
CA THR A 80 -6.78 8.40 -5.83
C THR A 80 -6.54 7.84 -7.23
N ASP A 81 -6.70 8.69 -8.23
CA ASP A 81 -6.43 8.34 -9.62
C ASP A 81 -4.93 8.40 -9.91
N ASP A 82 -4.32 7.26 -10.21
CA ASP A 82 -2.87 7.15 -10.38
C ASP A 82 -2.26 8.04 -11.49
N LEU A 83 -3.03 8.38 -12.54
CA LEU A 83 -2.57 9.23 -13.66
C LEU A 83 -2.55 10.71 -13.32
N THR A 84 -3.44 11.15 -12.43
CA THR A 84 -3.67 12.59 -12.16
C THR A 84 -3.26 13.00 -10.75
N ASN A 85 -3.35 12.07 -9.80
CA ASN A 85 -2.99 12.26 -8.41
C ASN A 85 -2.50 10.92 -7.82
N THR A 86 -1.24 10.60 -8.09
CA THR A 86 -0.62 9.35 -7.65
C THR A 86 -0.68 9.20 -6.12
N GLY A 87 -1.09 8.01 -5.66
CA GLY A 87 -1.19 7.68 -4.25
C GLY A 87 0.18 7.54 -3.58
N GLN A 88 0.19 7.68 -2.26
CA GLN A 88 1.37 7.40 -1.42
C GLN A 88 1.69 5.90 -1.39
N ILE A 89 0.65 5.06 -1.34
CA ILE A 89 0.74 3.61 -1.49
C ILE A 89 0.38 3.24 -2.94
N ARG A 90 1.25 2.48 -3.60
CA ARG A 90 1.01 1.97 -4.96
C ARG A 90 0.98 0.47 -4.93
N ILE A 91 -0.01 -0.12 -5.57
CA ILE A 91 -0.22 -1.56 -5.55
C ILE A 91 -0.07 -2.10 -6.97
N ALA A 92 1.08 -2.71 -7.25
CA ALA A 92 1.34 -3.47 -8.46
C ALA A 92 1.48 -4.97 -8.15
N PHE A 93 1.44 -5.80 -9.18
CA PHE A 93 1.55 -7.24 -9.05
C PHE A 93 2.56 -7.78 -10.05
N THR A 94 3.46 -8.66 -9.59
CA THR A 94 4.33 -9.50 -10.43
C THR A 94 3.81 -10.93 -10.42
N ASP A 95 3.87 -11.61 -11.56
CA ASP A 95 3.61 -13.05 -11.64
C ASP A 95 4.88 -13.89 -11.32
#